data_AF-A0A0H1BCF8-F1
#
_entry.id   AF-A0A0H1BCF8-F1
#
_cell.length_a   1.000
_cell.length_b   1.000
_cell.length_c   1.000
_cell.angle_alpha   90.00
_cell.angle_beta   90.00
_cell.angle_gamma   90.00
#
_symmetry.space_group_name_H-M   'P 1'
#
loop_
_entity.id
_entity.type
_entity.pdbx_description
1 polymer ?
#
loop_
_entity_poly.entity_id
_entity_poly.type
_entity_poly.pdbx_seq_one_letter_code
_entity_poly.pdbx_strand_id
1 'polypeptide(L)'
;MKDKTGYACPVTLYTLTSTSMLRKYIGVLDAPLSMVHGLVGALFFDRKRSASTARERQPKRLLFVSGITDWVAGLKAMVCAHKSQMVWFRWGWVSIGRYMVVNDLKRETV
;
A
#
# COMPACT_ATOMS: atom_id res chain seq x y z
N MET A 1 10.18 -7.27 20.15
CA MET A 1 11.62 -7.52 19.86
C MET A 1 12.26 -6.24 19.32
N LYS A 2 12.30 -5.15 20.10
CA LYS A 2 12.75 -3.84 19.59
C LYS A 2 14.14 -3.42 20.09
N ASP A 3 14.69 -4.13 21.08
CA ASP A 3 15.85 -3.64 21.85
C ASP A 3 16.90 -4.71 22.19
N LYS A 4 17.01 -5.79 21.39
CA LYS A 4 18.10 -6.78 21.55
C LYS A 4 19.21 -6.51 20.55
N THR A 5 20.37 -6.11 21.07
CA THR A 5 21.61 -5.93 20.29
C THR A 5 22.03 -7.27 19.69
N GLY A 6 22.01 -7.36 18.35
CA GLY A 6 22.43 -8.57 17.60
C GLY A 6 21.35 -9.32 16.83
N TYR A 7 20.06 -8.96 16.96
CA TYR A 7 18.98 -9.59 16.17
C TYR A 7 18.43 -8.62 15.13
N ALA A 8 19.06 -8.56 13.95
CA ALA A 8 18.52 -7.83 12.81
C ALA A 8 17.37 -8.65 12.20
N CYS A 9 16.17 -8.04 12.06
CA CYS A 9 15.05 -8.72 11.44
C CYS A 9 15.39 -9.06 9.97
N PRO A 10 15.34 -10.35 9.55
CA PRO A 10 15.72 -10.76 8.20
C PRO A 10 14.69 -10.34 7.14
N VAL A 11 13.51 -9.89 7.56
CA VAL A 11 12.39 -9.52 6.67
C VAL A 11 12.26 -8.00 6.62
N THR A 12 12.08 -7.47 5.41
CA THR A 12 11.78 -6.04 5.23
C THR A 12 10.29 -5.81 5.44
N LEU A 13 9.96 -5.04 6.48
CA LEU A 13 8.58 -4.68 6.81
C LEU A 13 8.15 -3.41 6.07
N TYR A 14 6.94 -3.44 5.52
CA TYR A 14 6.28 -2.27 4.96
C TYR A 14 4.94 -2.04 5.65
N THR A 15 4.61 -0.78 5.86
CA THR A 15 3.35 -0.32 6.46
C THR A 15 2.59 0.57 5.51
N LEU A 16 1.28 0.62 5.67
CA LEU A 16 0.42 1.48 4.88
C LEU A 16 0.63 2.93 5.28
N THR A 17 0.79 3.82 4.30
CA THR A 17 0.93 5.26 4.57
C THR A 17 -0.42 5.83 4.99
N SER A 18 -0.47 6.61 6.08
CA SER A 18 -1.67 7.35 6.46
C SER A 18 -2.05 8.37 5.39
N THR A 19 -3.27 8.25 4.86
CA THR A 19 -3.84 9.19 3.87
C THR A 19 -4.97 10.02 4.50
N SER A 20 -5.24 11.20 3.91
CA SER A 20 -6.40 12.00 4.32
C SER A 20 -7.72 11.27 4.08
N MET A 21 -8.78 11.65 4.82
CA MET A 21 -10.11 11.05 4.68
C MET A 21 -10.65 11.19 3.26
N LEU A 22 -10.40 12.33 2.60
CA LEU A 22 -10.79 12.54 1.21
C LEU A 22 -10.14 11.50 0.27
N ARG A 23 -8.80 11.35 0.35
CA ARG A 23 -8.07 10.37 -0.48
C ARG A 23 -8.47 8.93 -0.21
N LYS A 24 -8.86 8.60 1.02
CA LYS A 24 -9.35 7.27 1.39
C LYS A 24 -10.59 6.85 0.59
N TYR A 25 -11.38 7.81 0.13
CA TYR A 25 -12.66 7.61 -0.54
C TYR A 25 -12.71 8.10 -2.01
N ILE A 26 -11.56 8.43 -2.62
CA ILE A 26 -11.51 8.80 -4.05
C ILE A 26 -11.40 7.56 -4.96
N GLY A 27 -11.27 6.35 -4.38
CA GLY A 27 -11.30 5.09 -5.11
C GLY A 27 -10.21 4.98 -6.19
N VAL A 28 -10.61 4.59 -7.41
CA VAL A 28 -9.72 4.39 -8.58
C VAL A 28 -9.01 5.68 -9.02
N LEU A 29 -9.64 6.84 -8.82
CA LEU A 29 -9.11 8.14 -9.23
C LEU A 29 -7.88 8.57 -8.41
N ASP A 30 -7.55 7.85 -7.34
CA ASP A 30 -6.36 8.10 -6.53
C ASP A 30 -5.10 7.43 -7.10
N ALA A 31 -5.24 6.51 -8.07
CA ALA A 31 -4.08 5.87 -8.72
C ALA A 31 -3.20 6.87 -9.48
N PRO A 32 -3.75 7.74 -10.37
CA PRO A 32 -2.95 8.78 -11.03
C PRO A 32 -2.33 9.76 -10.02
N LEU A 33 -3.09 10.18 -9.00
CA LEU A 33 -2.60 11.10 -7.98
C LEU A 33 -1.45 10.52 -7.15
N SER A 34 -1.50 9.22 -6.86
CA SER A 34 -0.46 8.51 -6.08
C SER A 34 0.78 8.25 -6.92
N MET A 35 0.62 7.96 -8.21
CA MET A 35 1.73 7.86 -9.16
C MET A 35 2.44 9.20 -9.34
N VAL A 36 1.69 10.30 -9.51
CA VAL A 36 2.26 11.65 -9.60
C VAL A 36 3.00 12.01 -8.32
N HIS A 37 2.42 11.74 -7.15
CA HIS A 37 3.09 12.01 -5.87
C HIS A 37 4.37 11.18 -5.68
N GLY A 38 4.36 9.91 -6.10
CA GLY A 38 5.55 9.05 -6.09
C GLY A 38 6.63 9.52 -7.06
N LEU A 39 6.24 9.93 -8.27
CA LEU A 39 7.15 10.45 -9.30
C LEU A 39 7.79 11.78 -8.87
N VAL A 40 6.99 12.72 -8.37
CA VAL A 40 7.46 13.97 -7.77
C VAL A 40 8.42 13.66 -6.61
N GLY A 41 8.05 12.76 -5.70
CA GLY A 41 8.93 12.32 -4.62
C GLY A 41 10.29 11.80 -5.11
N ALA A 42 10.29 10.95 -6.13
CA ALA A 42 11.51 10.39 -6.71
C ALA A 42 12.38 11.45 -7.40
N LEU A 43 11.77 12.37 -8.14
CA LEU A 43 12.48 13.42 -8.88
C LEU A 43 13.05 14.51 -7.96
N PHE A 44 12.34 14.88 -6.89
CA PHE A 44 12.74 15.97 -6.01
C PHE A 44 13.59 15.53 -4.80
N PHE A 45 13.47 14.27 -4.32
CA PHE A 45 14.12 13.84 -3.08
C PHE A 45 15.15 12.72 -3.24
N ASP A 46 15.25 12.03 -4.38
CA ASP A 46 16.15 10.89 -4.54
C ASP A 46 17.50 11.28 -5.14
N ARG A 47 18.33 11.95 -4.31
CA ARG A 47 19.75 12.17 -4.60
C ARG A 47 20.49 10.83 -4.45
N LYS A 48 20.80 10.19 -5.58
CA LYS A 48 21.53 8.91 -5.75
C LYS A 48 22.43 8.56 -4.54
N ARG A 49 21.98 7.68 -3.66
CA ARG A 49 22.85 6.92 -2.75
C ARG A 49 23.01 5.52 -3.33
N SER A 50 24.24 5.17 -3.68
CA SER A 50 24.61 3.82 -4.10
C SER A 50 24.33 2.85 -2.95
N ALA A 51 23.37 1.94 -3.16
CA ALA A 51 23.00 0.93 -2.17
C ALA A 51 24.03 -0.20 -2.19
N SER A 52 24.75 -0.36 -1.08
CA SER A 52 25.82 -1.35 -0.91
C SER A 52 25.29 -2.72 -0.46
N THR A 53 24.14 -2.74 0.23
CA THR A 53 23.56 -3.96 0.81
C THR A 53 22.22 -4.34 0.20
N ALA A 54 21.85 -5.63 0.25
CA ALA A 54 20.57 -6.14 -0.27
C ALA A 54 19.34 -5.47 0.40
N ARG A 55 19.46 -5.08 1.68
CA ARG A 55 18.42 -4.34 2.42
C ARG A 55 18.30 -2.89 1.94
N GLU A 56 19.40 -2.27 1.50
CA GLU A 56 19.42 -0.93 0.91
C GLU A 56 18.87 -0.89 -0.52
N ARG A 57 18.96 -2.01 -1.27
CA ARG A 57 18.39 -2.11 -2.64
C ARG A 57 16.87 -2.08 -2.66
N GLN A 58 16.20 -2.39 -1.55
CA GLN A 58 14.75 -2.36 -1.50
C GLN A 58 14.23 -0.92 -1.51
N PRO A 59 13.11 -0.64 -2.22
CA PRO A 59 12.58 0.72 -2.32
C PRO A 59 12.05 1.20 -0.97
N LYS A 60 12.25 2.50 -0.66
CA LYS A 60 11.68 3.10 0.56
C LYS A 60 10.16 3.21 0.52
N ARG A 61 9.59 3.31 -0.69
CA ARG A 61 8.16 3.44 -0.97
C ARG A 61 7.78 2.49 -2.08
N LEU A 62 6.74 1.69 -1.87
CA LEU A 62 6.21 0.74 -2.84
C LEU A 62 4.73 1.06 -3.08
N LEU A 63 4.35 1.22 -4.34
CA LEU A 63 2.97 1.48 -4.73
C LEU A 63 2.44 0.18 -5.34
N PHE A 64 1.49 -0.46 -4.65
CA PHE A 64 0.85 -1.68 -5.12
C PHE A 64 -0.51 -1.34 -5.72
N VAL A 65 -0.70 -1.67 -6.99
CA VAL A 65 -1.95 -1.42 -7.72
C VAL A 65 -2.57 -2.76 -8.11
N SER A 66 -3.75 -3.03 -7.59
CA SER A 66 -4.53 -4.23 -7.92
C SER A 66 -5.11 -4.09 -9.32
N GLY A 67 -4.97 -5.14 -10.14
CA GLY A 67 -5.64 -5.21 -11.43
C GLY A 67 -7.14 -5.47 -11.29
N ILE A 68 -7.86 -5.44 -12.42
CA ILE A 68 -9.30 -5.74 -12.46
C ILE A 68 -9.56 -7.18 -11.98
N THR A 69 -8.70 -8.13 -12.35
CA THR A 69 -8.80 -9.54 -11.92
C THR A 69 -8.67 -9.69 -10.41
N ASP A 70 -7.70 -8.99 -9.80
CA ASP A 70 -7.45 -9.03 -8.36
C ASP A 70 -8.59 -8.37 -7.59
N TRP A 71 -9.14 -7.28 -8.15
CA TRP A 71 -10.31 -6.60 -7.60
C TRP A 71 -11.54 -7.52 -7.60
N VAL A 72 -11.82 -8.19 -8.73
CA VAL A 72 -12.93 -9.16 -8.82
C VAL A 72 -12.71 -10.34 -7.90
N ALA A 73 -11.49 -10.86 -7.80
CA ALA A 73 -11.15 -11.96 -6.90
C ALA A 73 -11.37 -11.56 -5.43
N GLY A 74 -10.92 -10.37 -5.03
CA GLY A 74 -11.14 -9.81 -3.70
C GLY A 74 -12.63 -9.62 -3.39
N LEU A 75 -13.39 -9.04 -4.32
CA LEU A 75 -14.84 -8.88 -4.17
C LEU A 75 -15.55 -10.22 -4.05
N LYS A 76 -15.22 -11.21 -4.89
CA LYS A 76 -15.77 -12.57 -4.81
C LYS A 76 -15.43 -13.23 -3.47
N ALA A 77 -14.20 -13.10 -2.98
CA ALA A 77 -13.82 -13.66 -1.68
C ALA A 77 -14.63 -13.03 -0.53
N MET A 78 -14.87 -11.71 -0.58
CA MET A 78 -15.69 -11.05 0.44
C MET A 78 -17.18 -11.42 0.33
N VAL A 79 -17.74 -11.51 -0.88
CA VAL A 79 -19.18 -11.81 -1.07
C VAL A 79 -19.49 -13.29 -0.88
N CYS A 80 -18.66 -14.19 -1.40
CA CYS A 80 -18.94 -15.62 -1.41
C CYS A 80 -18.52 -16.31 -0.11
N ALA A 81 -17.36 -15.95 0.46
CA ALA A 81 -16.85 -16.59 1.69
C ALA A 81 -17.30 -15.88 2.97
N HIS A 82 -17.52 -14.56 2.93
CA HIS A 82 -17.87 -13.75 4.11
C HIS A 82 -19.31 -13.20 4.04
N LYS A 83 -20.25 -14.03 3.57
CA LYS A 83 -21.66 -13.65 3.33
C LYS A 83 -22.31 -12.89 4.49
N SER A 84 -22.19 -13.40 5.72
CA SER A 84 -22.77 -12.77 6.91
C SER A 84 -22.12 -11.45 7.30
N GLN A 85 -20.88 -11.19 6.85
CA GLN A 85 -20.16 -9.95 7.11
C GLN A 85 -20.38 -8.90 6.00
N MET A 86 -21.02 -9.29 4.89
CA MET A 86 -21.30 -8.44 3.73
C MET A 86 -22.58 -7.62 3.92
N VAL A 87 -22.50 -6.66 4.84
CA VAL A 87 -23.59 -5.71 5.15
C VAL A 87 -23.53 -4.47 4.25
N TRP A 88 -24.62 -3.71 4.16
CA TRP A 88 -24.82 -2.62 3.20
C TRP A 88 -23.66 -1.60 3.12
N PHE A 89 -23.06 -1.22 4.25
CA PHE A 89 -21.96 -0.24 4.25
C PHE A 89 -20.66 -0.81 3.65
N ARG A 90 -20.46 -2.13 3.68
CA ARG A 90 -19.27 -2.78 3.10
C ARG A 90 -19.27 -2.67 1.58
N TRP A 91 -20.45 -2.73 0.95
CA TRP A 91 -20.61 -2.47 -0.49
C TRP A 91 -20.17 -1.05 -0.87
N GLY A 92 -20.48 -0.06 -0.02
CA GLY A 92 -20.00 1.30 -0.16
C GLY A 92 -18.47 1.38 -0.11
N TRP A 93 -17.85 0.74 0.89
CA TRP A 93 -16.39 0.75 1.06
C TRP A 93 -15.61 -0.03 0.01
N VAL A 94 -16.15 -1.11 -0.53
CA VAL A 94 -15.50 -1.83 -1.63
C VAL A 94 -15.52 -1.01 -2.92
N SER A 95 -16.56 -0.19 -3.12
CA SER A 95 -16.70 0.66 -4.31
C SER A 95 -15.88 1.95 -4.23
N ILE A 96 -15.88 2.59 -3.06
CA ILE A 96 -15.32 3.94 -2.87
C ILE A 96 -13.92 3.87 -2.24
N GLY A 97 -13.60 2.79 -1.53
CA GLY A 97 -12.35 2.63 -0.80
C GLY A 97 -11.15 2.48 -1.73
N ARG A 98 -10.17 3.36 -1.55
CA ARG A 98 -8.88 3.34 -2.26
C ARG A 98 -8.20 1.95 -2.20
N TYR A 99 -8.22 1.29 -1.05
CA TYR A 99 -7.37 0.14 -0.75
C TYR A 99 -7.69 -1.16 -1.51
N MET A 100 -8.86 -1.22 -2.16
CA MET A 100 -9.14 -2.32 -3.09
C MET A 100 -8.27 -2.24 -4.35
N VAL A 101 -7.78 -1.04 -4.68
CA VAL A 101 -7.10 -0.75 -5.95
C VAL A 101 -5.69 -0.21 -5.72
N VAL A 102 -5.47 0.70 -4.79
CA VAL A 102 -4.19 1.39 -4.60
C VAL A 102 -3.72 1.32 -3.15
N ASN A 103 -2.56 0.71 -2.94
CA ASN A 103 -1.94 0.57 -1.62
C ASN A 103 -0.53 1.20 -1.64
N ASP A 104 -0.38 2.32 -0.93
CA ASP A 104 0.90 2.99 -0.74
C ASP A 104 1.60 2.45 0.50
N LEU A 105 2.67 1.69 0.27
CA LEU A 105 3.46 1.04 1.30
C LEU A 105 4.76 1.83 1.54
N LYS A 106 5.09 2.05 2.81
CA LYS A 106 6.31 2.71 3.28
C LYS A 106 7.12 1.69 4.08
N ARG A 107 8.43 1.64 3.84
CA ARG A 107 9.31 0.75 4.60
C ARG A 107 9.44 1.23 6.05
N GLU A 108 9.31 0.31 6.99
CA GLU A 108 9.55 0.58 8.40
C GLU A 108 11.03 0.45 8.75
N THR A 109 11.49 1.34 9.64
CA THR A 109 12.82 1.25 10.24
C THR A 109 12.71 0.37 11.48
N VAL A 110 13.02 -0.92 11.30
CA VAL A 110 13.14 -1.92 12.37
C VAL A 110 14.60 -2.13 12.72
#